data_AF-A0A258BTV7-F1
#
_entry.id   AF-A0A258BTV7-F1
#
_cell.length_a   1.000
_cell.length_b   1.000
_cell.length_c   1.000
_cell.angle_alpha   90.00
_cell.angle_beta   90.00
_cell.angle_gamma   90.00
#
_symmetry.space_group_name_H-M   'P 1'
#
loop_
_entity.id
_entity.type
_entity.pdbx_description
1 polymer ?
#
loop_
_entity_poly.entity_id
_entity_poly.type
_entity_poly.pdbx_seq_one_letter_code
_entity_poly.pdbx_strand_id
1 'polypeptide(L)' 'MTIQLGQTAPDFEQDTTQGRIHFHDWLGSSWGLLFSHPKNFTPVCTTELGEVAKLRPEWDKRNVKPIG' A
#
# COMPACT_ATOMS: atom_id res chain seq x y z
N MET A 1 6.83 -17.10 -4.53
CA MET A 1 5.50 -17.66 -4.21
C MET A 1 4.46 -16.66 -4.67
N THR A 2 3.43 -17.11 -5.37
CA THR A 2 2.30 -16.26 -5.78
C THR A 2 1.18 -16.35 -4.75
N ILE A 3 0.52 -15.23 -4.45
CA ILE A 3 -0.68 -15.19 -3.61
C ILE A 3 -1.90 -15.54 -4.46
N GLN A 4 -2.81 -16.31 -3.89
CA GLN A 4 -4.12 -16.63 -4.48
C GLN A 4 -5.24 -15.91 -3.72
N LEU A 5 -6.42 -15.83 -4.35
CA LEU A 5 -7.60 -15.23 -3.73
C LEU A 5 -8.01 -16.00 -2.47
N GLY A 6 -8.38 -15.26 -1.42
CA GLY A 6 -8.77 -15.80 -0.12
C GLY A 6 -7.62 -16.23 0.78
N GLN A 7 -6.36 -16.20 0.30
CA GLN A 7 -5.20 -16.42 1.16
C GLN A 7 -4.93 -15.19 2.02
N THR A 8 -4.54 -15.42 3.27
CA THR A 8 -4.04 -14.38 4.16
C THR A 8 -2.75 -13.79 3.59
N ALA A 9 -2.71 -12.46 3.47
CA ALA A 9 -1.50 -11.76 3.04
C ALA A 9 -0.36 -12.03 4.04
N PRO A 10 0.89 -12.21 3.58
CA PRO A 10 2.04 -12.39 4.46
C PRO A 10 2.16 -11.24 5.47
N ASP A 11 2.37 -11.57 6.73
CA ASP A 11 2.73 -10.58 7.74
C ASP A 11 4.23 -10.33 7.70
N PHE A 12 4.64 -9.37 6.88
CA PHE A 12 6.04 -9.03 6.70
C PHE A 12 6.47 -7.87 7.58
N GLU A 13 7.76 -7.79 7.82
CA GLU A 13 8.40 -6.65 8.46
C GLU A 13 9.29 -5.92 7.46
N GLN A 14 9.07 -4.62 7.26
CA GLN A 14 9.79 -3.84 6.25
C GLN A 14 9.99 -2.38 6.66
N ASP A 15 11.11 -1.79 6.22
CA ASP A 15 11.37 -0.36 6.34
C ASP A 15 10.57 0.44 5.31
N THR A 16 9.88 1.47 5.78
CA THR A 16 9.08 2.37 4.92
C THR A 16 9.55 3.81 5.08
N THR A 17 8.99 4.71 4.27
CA THR A 17 9.20 6.16 4.41
C THR A 17 8.66 6.72 5.73
N GLN A 18 7.87 5.95 6.49
CA GLN A 18 7.33 6.33 7.80
C GLN A 18 7.93 5.50 8.96
N GLY A 19 9.00 4.74 8.70
CA GLY A 19 9.65 3.86 9.67
C GLY A 19 9.37 2.37 9.41
N ARG A 20 9.89 1.52 10.29
CA ARG A 20 9.71 0.06 10.24
C ARG A 20 8.26 -0.29 10.57
N ILE A 21 7.66 -1.20 9.79
CA ILE A 21 6.31 -1.71 10.05
C ILE A 21 6.30 -3.24 10.15
N HIS A 22 5.39 -3.76 10.98
CA HIS A 22 4.80 -5.10 10.80
C HIS A 22 3.48 -4.92 10.05
N PHE A 23 3.28 -5.65 8.95
CA PHE A 23 2.21 -5.35 7.99
C PHE A 23 0.82 -5.45 8.59
N HIS A 24 0.53 -6.50 9.37
CA HIS A 24 -0.79 -6.72 9.97
C HIS A 24 -1.08 -5.72 11.08
N ASP A 25 -0.08 -5.36 11.88
CA ASP A 25 -0.20 -4.33 12.92
C ASP A 25 -0.46 -2.94 12.32
N TRP A 26 0.29 -2.58 11.27
CA TRP A 26 0.10 -1.33 10.54
C TRP A 26 -1.28 -1.27 9.88
N LEU A 27 -1.76 -2.38 9.32
CA LEU A 27 -3.07 -2.46 8.69
C LEU A 27 -4.18 -2.34 9.74
N GLY A 28 -4.09 -3.05 10.85
CA GLY A 28 -5.13 -3.09 11.88
C GLY A 28 -6.46 -3.60 11.32
N SER A 29 -7.55 -2.89 11.59
CA SER A 29 -8.90 -3.24 11.13
C SER A 29 -9.33 -2.57 9.81
N SER A 30 -8.44 -1.85 9.13
CA SER A 30 -8.73 -1.21 7.83
C SER A 30 -8.52 -2.16 6.66
N TRP A 31 -9.16 -1.87 5.54
CA TRP A 31 -8.80 -2.48 4.25
C TRP A 31 -7.43 -1.98 3.79
N GLY A 32 -6.71 -2.80 3.03
CA GLY A 32 -5.37 -2.48 2.53
C GLY A 32 -5.30 -2.55 1.01
N LEU A 33 -4.63 -1.57 0.39
CA LEU A 33 -4.23 -1.61 -1.01
C LEU A 33 -2.70 -1.58 -1.07
N LEU A 34 -2.09 -2.75 -1.24
CA LEU A 34 -0.66 -2.88 -1.51
C LEU A 34 -0.44 -2.83 -3.03
N PHE A 35 0.31 -1.84 -3.50
CA PHE A 35 0.68 -1.70 -4.90
C PHE A 35 2.19 -1.53 -5.02
N SER A 36 2.72 -1.76 -6.22
CA SER A 36 4.15 -1.63 -6.50
C SER A 36 4.34 -0.94 -7.83
N HIS A 37 5.43 -0.21 -7.97
CA HIS A 37 5.89 0.35 -9.25
C HIS A 37 7.30 -0.16 -9.58
N PRO A 38 7.67 -0.27 -10.87
CA PRO A 38 8.96 -0.83 -11.27
C PRO A 38 10.18 -0.06 -10.76
N LYS A 39 10.12 1.28 -10.72
CA LYS A 39 11.26 2.13 -10.34
C LYS A 39 10.85 3.58 -10.05
N ASN A 40 11.48 4.19 -9.05
CA ASN A 40 11.40 5.62 -8.77
C ASN A 40 11.90 6.47 -9.95
N PHE A 41 11.41 7.71 -10.05
CA PHE A 41 11.81 8.70 -11.05
C PHE A 41 11.54 8.28 -12.51
N THR A 42 10.46 7.53 -12.73
CA THR A 42 9.95 7.21 -14.05
C THR A 42 8.61 7.91 -14.28
N PRO A 43 8.28 8.31 -15.52
CA PRO A 43 7.17 9.24 -15.78
C PRO A 43 5.82 8.65 -15.35
N VAL A 44 5.53 7.40 -15.72
CA VAL A 44 4.24 6.76 -15.41
C VAL A 44 4.08 6.55 -13.91
N CYS A 45 5.08 6.00 -13.24
CA CYS A 45 5.00 5.74 -11.79
C CYS A 45 4.81 7.04 -10.99
N THR A 46 5.43 8.14 -11.42
CA THR A 46 5.24 9.44 -10.78
C THR A 46 3.78 9.90 -10.89
N THR A 47 3.15 9.69 -12.04
CA THR A 47 1.72 10.02 -12.22
C THR A 47 0.79 9.12 -11.41
N GLU A 48 1.08 7.81 -11.34
CA GLU A 48 0.29 6.84 -10.59
C GLU A 48 0.35 7.11 -9.08
N LEU A 49 1.55 7.29 -8.51
CA LEU A 49 1.71 7.63 -7.09
C LEU A 49 1.08 9.00 -6.77
N GLY A 50 1.20 9.96 -7.68
CA GLY A 50 0.56 11.27 -7.55
C GLY A 50 -0.97 11.17 -7.48
N GLU A 51 -1.59 10.29 -8.26
CA GLU A 51 -3.03 10.09 -8.26
C GLU A 51 -3.51 9.38 -6.98
N VAL A 52 -2.79 8.35 -6.53
CA VAL A 52 -3.08 7.69 -5.24
C VAL A 52 -3.05 8.71 -4.10
N ALA A 53 -2.07 9.62 -4.10
CA ALA A 53 -1.95 10.68 -3.10
C ALA A 53 -3.10 11.70 -3.17
N LYS A 54 -3.54 12.10 -4.37
CA LYS A 54 -4.69 13.01 -4.54
C LYS A 54 -6.00 12.40 -4.02
N LEU A 55 -6.18 11.09 -4.20
CA LEU A 55 -7.38 10.36 -3.77
C LEU A 55 -7.43 10.05 -2.27
N ARG A 56 -6.50 10.59 -1.45
CA ARG A 56 -6.47 10.39 0.01
C ARG A 56 -7.83 10.52 0.71
N PRO A 57 -8.65 11.56 0.44
CA PRO A 57 -9.96 11.68 1.08
C PRO A 57 -10.91 10.52 0.75
N GLU A 58 -10.80 9.94 -0.45
CA GLU A 58 -11.63 8.82 -0.88
C GLU A 58 -11.22 7.50 -0.20
N TRP A 59 -9.91 7.31 0.03
CA TRP A 59 -9.41 6.16 0.79
C TRP A 59 -9.86 6.21 2.26
N ASP A 60 -9.71 7.37 2.88
CA ASP A 60 -10.08 7.60 4.29
C ASP A 60 -11.58 7.37 4.49
N LYS A 61 -12.43 7.89 3.59
CA LYS A 61 -13.88 7.70 3.60
C LYS A 61 -14.30 6.22 3.58
N ARG A 62 -13.47 5.33 3.01
CA ARG A 62 -13.74 3.89 2.86
C ARG A 62 -12.97 3.02 3.86
N ASN A 63 -12.25 3.63 4.80
CA ASN A 63 -11.36 2.93 5.73
C ASN A 63 -10.35 2.03 4.99
N VAL A 64 -9.69 2.57 3.96
CA VAL A 64 -8.68 1.91 3.15
C VAL A 64 -7.32 2.57 3.34
N LYS A 65 -6.26 1.79 3.58
CA LYS A 65 -4.88 2.26 3.63
C LYS A 65 -4.10 1.84 2.38
N PRO A 66 -3.78 2.77 1.47
CA PRO A 66 -2.87 2.50 0.36
C PRO A 66 -1.41 2.52 0.83
N ILE A 67 -0.59 1.61 0.30
CA ILE A 67 0.87 1.54 0.51
C ILE A 67 1.56 1.05 -0.77
N GLY A 68 2.64 1.73 -1.17
CA GLY A 68 3.43 1.45 -2.37
C GLY A 68 4.63 2.37 -2.52
#